data_AF-A0A0A9FIW7-F1
#
_entry.id   AF-A0A0A9FIW7-F1
#
_cell.length_a   1.000
_cell.length_b   1.000
_cell.length_c   1.000
_cell.angle_alpha   90.00
_cell.angle_beta   90.00
_cell.angle_gamma   90.00
#
_symmetry.space_group_name_H-M   'P 1'
#
loop_
_entity.id
_entity.type
_entity.pdbx_description
1 polymer ?
#
loop_
_entity_poly.entity_id
_entity_poly.type
_entity_poly.pdbx_seq_one_letter_code
_entity_poly.pdbx_strand_id
1 'polypeptide(L)'
;MSSIRRWLVMKLPPAMVPRLFLPMKSLPLTSSGKIDYVKLSSLECALEPCETESESGPVDPHMQVIKKAFCDALLVEEVSEFDDFFALGGNSIQMHA
;
A
#
# COMPACT_ATOMS: atom_id res chain seq x y z
N MET A 1 -6.74 3.65 -9.61
CA MET A 1 -5.27 3.39 -9.67
C MET A 1 -4.91 1.91 -9.54
N SER A 2 -5.81 1.08 -9.01
CA SER A 2 -5.61 -0.36 -8.77
C SER A 2 -5.19 -1.20 -9.98
N SER A 3 -5.42 -0.76 -11.23
CA SER A 3 -4.95 -1.46 -12.43
C SER A 3 -3.42 -1.43 -12.61
N ILE A 4 -2.76 -0.32 -12.27
CA ILE A 4 -1.29 -0.18 -12.41
C ILE A 4 -0.56 -1.05 -11.40
N ARG A 5 -0.98 -1.02 -10.14
CA ARG A 5 -0.36 -1.86 -9.09
C ARG A 5 -0.49 -3.35 -9.44
N ARG A 6 -1.69 -3.80 -9.82
CA ARG A 6 -1.95 -5.19 -10.24
C ARG A 6 -1.05 -5.60 -11.41
N TRP A 7 -0.92 -4.74 -12.42
CA TRP A 7 -0.03 -4.99 -13.55
C TRP A 7 1.44 -5.12 -13.12
N LEU A 8 1.91 -4.26 -12.21
CA LEU A 8 3.29 -4.28 -11.71
C LEU A 8 3.59 -5.52 -10.86
N VAL A 9 2.66 -5.98 -10.01
CA VAL A 9 2.81 -7.20 -9.21
C VAL A 9 3.02 -8.43 -10.10
N MET A 10 2.41 -8.46 -11.30
CA MET A 10 2.60 -9.56 -12.26
C MET A 10 3.94 -9.51 -13.00
N LYS A 11 4.71 -8.41 -12.88
CA LYS A 11 5.93 -8.16 -13.66
C LYS A 11 7.18 -7.93 -12.83
N LEU A 12 7.03 -7.56 -11.56
CA LEU A 12 8.11 -7.18 -10.68
C LEU A 12 8.14 -8.05 -9.41
N PRO A 13 9.32 -8.31 -8.84
CA PRO A 13 9.43 -8.83 -7.48
C PRO A 13 8.69 -7.92 -6.48
N PRO A 14 8.12 -8.47 -5.39
CA PRO A 14 7.33 -7.68 -4.42
C PRO A 14 8.07 -6.44 -3.88
N ALA A 15 9.36 -6.56 -3.60
CA ALA A 15 10.20 -5.47 -3.09
C ALA A 15 10.38 -4.28 -4.06
N MET A 16 10.03 -4.46 -5.33
CA MET A 16 10.15 -3.44 -6.37
C MET A 16 8.80 -2.78 -6.72
N VAL A 17 7.69 -3.24 -6.14
CA VAL A 17 6.38 -2.63 -6.37
C VAL A 17 6.27 -1.35 -5.53
N PRO A 18 6.10 -0.16 -6.15
CA PRO A 18 6.02 1.09 -5.40
C PRO A 18 4.90 1.08 -4.37
N ARG A 19 5.17 1.59 -3.17
CA ARG A 19 4.16 1.76 -2.13
C ARG A 19 3.17 2.87 -2.46
N LEU A 20 3.60 3.87 -3.21
CA LEU A 20 2.86 5.09 -3.45
C LEU A 20 2.80 5.45 -4.93
N PHE A 21 1.64 5.90 -5.39
CA PHE A 21 1.43 6.40 -6.75
C PHE A 21 0.80 7.80 -6.67
N LEU A 22 1.54 8.83 -7.04
CA LEU A 22 1.02 10.21 -7.10
C LEU A 22 0.66 10.57 -8.54
N PRO A 23 -0.63 10.75 -8.87
CA PRO A 23 -1.02 11.28 -10.16
C PRO A 23 -0.60 12.75 -10.25
N MET A 24 0.14 13.10 -11.30
CA MET A 24 0.57 14.48 -11.55
C MET A 24 0.27 14.87 -12.98
N LYS A 25 -0.15 16.12 -13.19
CA LYS A 25 -0.30 16.68 -14.53
C LYS A 25 1.07 16.93 -15.21
N SER A 26 2.09 17.23 -14.42
CA SER A 26 3.45 17.52 -14.89
C SER A 26 4.48 17.27 -13.79
N LEU A 27 5.69 16.84 -14.17
CA LEU A 27 6.80 16.70 -13.23
C LEU A 27 7.36 18.07 -12.83
N PRO A 28 7.75 18.28 -11.56
CA PRO A 28 8.44 19.49 -11.16
C PRO A 28 9.82 19.52 -11.81
N LEU A 29 10.13 20.62 -12.50
CA LEU A 29 11.42 20.82 -13.16
C LEU A 29 12.18 21.99 -12.54
N THR A 30 13.51 21.88 -12.54
CA THR A 30 14.45 22.97 -12.27
C THR A 30 14.43 23.98 -13.42
N SER A 31 15.06 25.14 -13.23
CA SER A 31 15.28 26.13 -14.31
C SER A 31 16.03 25.57 -15.52
N SER A 32 16.83 24.50 -15.32
CA SER A 32 17.54 23.78 -16.39
C SER A 32 16.68 22.73 -17.11
N GLY A 33 15.43 22.53 -16.71
CA GLY A 33 14.52 21.53 -17.28
C GLY A 33 14.72 20.11 -16.74
N LYS A 34 15.68 19.88 -15.83
CA LYS A 34 15.83 18.59 -15.12
C LYS A 34 14.76 18.41 -14.05
N ILE A 35 14.41 17.18 -13.71
CA ILE A 35 13.54 16.87 -12.58
C ILE A 35 14.09 17.50 -11.30
N ASP A 36 13.23 18.25 -10.61
CA ASP A 36 13.54 18.85 -9.32
C ASP A 36 13.16 17.86 -8.22
N TYR A 37 14.12 17.00 -7.84
CA TYR A 37 13.90 15.98 -6.82
C TYR A 37 13.62 16.58 -5.45
N VAL A 38 14.13 17.78 -5.15
CA VAL A 38 13.86 18.47 -3.87
C VAL A 38 12.38 18.84 -3.81
N LYS A 39 11.86 19.46 -4.87
CA LYS A 39 10.42 19.75 -4.96
C LYS A 39 9.59 18.47 -4.98
N LEU A 40 10.04 17.43 -5.70
CA LEU A 40 9.32 16.16 -5.72
C LEU A 40 9.22 15.53 -4.33
N SER A 41 10.31 15.54 -3.54
CA SER A 41 10.34 15.01 -2.17
C SER A 41 9.65 15.91 -1.15
N SER A 42 9.58 17.22 -1.42
CA SER A 42 8.95 18.21 -0.54
C SER A 42 7.46 18.40 -0.85
N LEU A 43 6.94 17.76 -1.89
CA LEU A 43 5.51 17.58 -2.00
C LEU A 43 5.14 16.82 -0.74
N GLU A 44 4.64 17.57 0.24
CA GLU A 44 4.20 17.05 1.51
C GLU A 44 3.44 15.80 1.19
N CYS A 45 3.77 14.75 1.92
CA CYS A 45 2.90 13.62 2.03
C CYS A 45 1.54 14.14 2.56
N ALA A 46 0.72 14.75 1.70
CA ALA A 46 -0.73 14.77 1.76
C ALA A 46 -1.21 13.33 1.48
N LEU A 47 -0.52 12.39 2.13
CA LEU A 47 -0.77 10.99 2.21
C LEU A 47 -1.65 10.84 3.44
N GLU A 48 -2.92 11.23 3.28
CA GLU A 48 -3.92 10.17 3.42
C GLU A 48 -3.38 9.07 2.50
N PRO A 49 -2.81 7.96 3.03
CA PRO A 49 -2.13 6.95 2.24
C PRO A 49 -3.04 6.65 1.08
N CYS A 50 -2.70 7.17 -0.12
CA CYS A 50 -3.66 7.41 -1.21
C CYS A 50 -4.56 6.21 -1.25
N GLU A 51 -5.79 6.40 -0.74
CA GLU A 51 -6.58 5.36 -0.09
C GLU A 51 -6.26 4.07 -0.81
N THR A 52 -5.63 3.10 -0.12
CA THR A 52 -5.74 1.70 -0.54
C THR A 52 -7.21 1.57 -0.82
N GLU A 53 -7.59 1.61 -2.12
CA GLU A 53 -8.89 2.09 -2.55
C GLU A 53 -9.86 1.48 -1.56
N SER A 54 -10.46 2.32 -0.71
CA SER A 54 -11.44 1.88 0.26
C SER A 54 -12.63 1.46 -0.59
N GLU A 55 -12.46 0.36 -1.32
CA GLU A 55 -13.49 -0.49 -1.86
C GLU A 55 -14.15 -1.05 -0.61
N SER A 56 -14.88 -0.17 0.07
CA SER A 56 -16.01 -0.47 0.93
C SER A 56 -17.10 -1.07 0.04
N GLY A 57 -16.74 -2.19 -0.61
CA GLY A 57 -17.66 -3.14 -1.13
C GLY A 57 -18.36 -3.81 0.04
N PRO A 58 -19.45 -4.55 -0.22
CA PRO A 58 -20.13 -5.31 0.81
C PRO A 58 -19.09 -6.18 1.55
N VAL A 59 -19.11 -6.09 2.88
CA VAL A 59 -18.22 -6.85 3.77
C VAL A 59 -18.30 -8.31 3.37
N ASP A 60 -17.24 -8.82 2.74
CA ASP A 60 -17.14 -10.23 2.39
C ASP A 60 -17.05 -11.02 3.70
N PRO A 61 -17.98 -11.96 3.97
CA PRO A 61 -17.92 -12.80 5.17
C PRO A 61 -16.59 -13.55 5.31
N HIS A 62 -15.91 -13.87 4.21
CA HIS A 62 -14.58 -14.47 4.23
C HIS A 62 -13.50 -13.50 4.74
N MET A 63 -13.65 -12.19 4.46
CA MET A 63 -12.72 -11.18 4.94
C MET A 63 -12.72 -11.07 6.47
N GLN A 64 -13.86 -11.26 7.13
CA GLN A 64 -13.91 -11.27 8.60
C GLN A 64 -13.08 -12.42 9.20
N VAL A 65 -13.09 -13.59 8.56
CA VAL A 65 -12.29 -14.75 9.00
C VAL A 65 -10.79 -14.46 8.84
N ILE A 66 -10.40 -13.84 7.73
CA ILE A 66 -9.00 -13.47 7.47
C ILE A 66 -8.52 -12.41 8.47
N LYS A 67 -9.31 -11.35 8.70
CA LYS A 67 -9.00 -10.31 9.69
C LYS A 67 -8.83 -10.89 11.08
N LYS A 68 -9.72 -11.81 11.48
CA LYS A 68 -9.61 -12.53 12.76
C LYS A 68 -8.30 -13.32 12.87
N ALA A 69 -7.94 -14.07 11.83
CA ALA A 69 -6.69 -14.83 11.80
C ALA A 69 -5.45 -13.90 11.90
N PHE A 70 -5.48 -12.72 11.27
CA PHE A 70 -4.44 -11.72 11.42
C PHE A 70 -4.35 -11.17 12.85
N CYS A 71 -5.47 -10.77 13.45
CA CYS A 71 -5.51 -10.32 14.84
C CYS A 71 -4.93 -11.38 15.79
N ASP A 72 -5.33 -12.64 15.62
CA ASP A 72 -4.88 -13.75 16.45
C ASP A 72 -3.36 -14.01 16.28
N ALA A 73 -2.85 -13.97 15.04
CA ALA A 73 -1.44 -14.21 14.75
C ALA A 73 -0.50 -13.06 15.16
N LEU A 74 -0.98 -11.81 15.03
CA LEU A 74 -0.21 -10.59 15.29
C LEU A 74 -0.40 -10.05 16.72
N LEU A 75 -1.37 -10.60 17.47
CA LEU A 75 -1.75 -10.13 18.81
C LEU A 75 -2.16 -8.64 18.81
N VAL A 76 -2.96 -8.24 17.81
CA VAL A 76 -3.51 -6.88 17.67
C VAL A 76 -5.03 -6.88 17.74
N GLU A 77 -5.62 -5.76 18.18
CA GLU A 77 -7.07 -5.67 18.40
C GLU A 77 -7.88 -5.60 17.10
N GLU A 78 -7.36 -4.92 16.08
CA GLU A 78 -8.07 -4.74 14.80
C GLU A 78 -7.07 -4.65 13.64
N VAL A 79 -7.49 -5.14 12.47
CA VAL A 79 -6.77 -4.96 11.19
C VAL A 79 -7.74 -4.55 10.08
N SER A 80 -7.29 -3.66 9.22
CA SER A 80 -7.96 -3.28 7.98
C SER A 80 -7.84 -4.39 6.93
N GLU A 81 -8.76 -4.41 5.96
CA GLU A 81 -8.70 -5.36 4.83
C GLU A 81 -7.55 -5.08 3.85
N PHE A 82 -6.96 -3.89 3.98
CA PHE A 82 -5.82 -3.45 3.20
C PHE A 82 -4.50 -3.56 3.94
N ASP A 83 -4.53 -4.03 5.20
CA ASP A 83 -3.31 -4.20 5.97
C ASP A 83 -2.47 -5.35 5.43
N ASP A 84 -1.18 -5.08 5.26
CA ASP A 84 -0.20 -6.08 4.90
C ASP A 84 0.33 -6.77 6.16
N PHE A 85 0.17 -8.09 6.24
CA PHE A 85 0.59 -8.91 7.39
C PHE A 85 2.04 -8.67 7.82
N PHE A 86 2.95 -8.57 6.86
CA PHE A 86 4.38 -8.40 7.13
C PHE A 86 4.69 -6.95 7.51
N ALA A 87 3.97 -5.98 6.94
CA ALA A 87 4.08 -4.58 7.35
C ALA A 87 3.60 -4.36 8.79
N LEU A 88 2.62 -5.15 9.27
CA LEU A 88 2.16 -5.15 10.66
C LEU A 88 3.09 -5.89 11.64
N GLY A 89 4.24 -6.39 11.18
CA GLY A 89 5.22 -7.09 12.03
C GLY A 89 5.05 -8.61 12.05
N GLY A 90 4.15 -9.15 11.23
CA GLY A 90 4.02 -10.59 11.01
C GLY A 90 5.24 -11.18 10.34
N ASN A 91 5.52 -12.44 10.66
CA ASN A 91 6.56 -13.22 10.02
C ASN A 91 6.05 -14.61 9.60
N SER A 92 6.83 -15.32 8.81
CA SER A 92 6.45 -16.61 8.23
C SER A 92 6.17 -17.71 9.25
N ILE A 93 6.67 -17.62 10.48
CA ILE A 93 6.37 -18.58 11.55
C ILE A 93 4.93 -18.42 12.03
N GLN A 94 4.48 -17.17 12.18
CA GLN A 94 3.10 -16.85 12.61
C GLN A 94 2.06 -17.18 11.54
N MET A 95 2.46 -17.40 10.29
CA MET A 95 1.55 -17.75 9.19
C MET A 95 1.20 -19.25 9.13
N HIS A 96 1.95 -20.10 9.84
CA HIS A 96 1.80 -21.56 9.84
C HIS A 96 1.06 -22.12 11.07
N ALA A 97 0.63 -21.24 11.99
CA ALA A 97 -0.13 -21.60 13.19
C ALA A 97 -1.63 -21.51 12.92
#